data_AF-A0A3S2BF49-F1
#
_entry.id   AF-A0A3S2BF49-F1
#
_cell.length_a   1.000
_cell.length_b   1.000
_cell.length_c   1.000
_cell.angle_alpha   90.00
_cell.angle_beta   90.00
_cell.angle_gamma   90.00
#
_symmetry.space_group_name_H-M   'P 1'
#
loop_
_entity.id
_entity.type
_entity.pdbx_description
1 polymer ?
#
loop_
_entity_poly.entity_id
_entity_poly.type
_entity_poly.pdbx_seq_one_letter_code
_entity_poly.pdbx_strand_id
1 'polypeptide(L)'
;LFDVGQRRAPDLPLANVEEFVTLASIVEKETGKGDERSRVAAVFLNRLAKGMRLQSDPTIIYGLFGGKGKPADRPIYQSDIQKQTPYNTYVINGLPPTPIANPGRAALEAVANPSKTDDLYFVADGTGGHVFAATLDEHNENVARYRALQKKQADDVAKAAKTTGGGDSDAVKPADGGPADSGPADGADDSGGDAGAAQ
;
A
#
# COMPACT_ATOMS: atom_id res chain seq x y z
N LEU A 1 -8.01 23.83 -6.64
CA LEU A 1 -8.21 22.85 -7.73
C LEU A 1 -7.87 23.45 -9.09
N PHE A 2 -8.53 24.54 -9.50
CA PHE A 2 -8.30 25.19 -10.81
C PHE A 2 -6.84 25.57 -11.10
N ASP A 3 -6.11 26.13 -10.14
CA ASP A 3 -4.71 26.55 -10.28
C ASP A 3 -3.71 25.37 -10.43
N VAL A 4 -3.93 24.27 -9.71
CA VAL A 4 -3.08 23.08 -9.80
C VAL A 4 -3.27 22.36 -11.14
N GLY A 5 -4.52 22.30 -11.63
CA GLY A 5 -4.82 21.70 -12.93
C GLY A 5 -4.15 22.43 -14.10
N GLN A 6 -3.98 23.75 -14.03
CA GLN A 6 -3.29 24.53 -15.07
C GLN A 6 -1.77 24.31 -15.12
N ARG A 7 -1.17 23.79 -14.04
CA ARG A 7 0.27 23.48 -13.95
C ARG A 7 0.53 21.97 -13.97
N ARG A 8 -0.44 21.19 -14.42
CA ARG A 8 -0.32 19.74 -14.57
C ARG A 8 0.66 19.42 -15.70
N ALA A 9 1.47 18.38 -15.52
CA ALA A 9 2.26 17.83 -16.61
C ALA A 9 1.34 17.47 -17.81
N PRO A 10 1.74 17.81 -19.05
CA PRO A 10 0.85 17.72 -20.22
C PRO A 10 0.40 16.28 -20.54
N ASP A 11 1.22 15.28 -20.19
CA ASP A 11 1.08 13.90 -20.67
C ASP A 11 0.66 12.91 -19.58
N LEU A 12 -0.03 13.36 -18.52
CA LEU A 12 -0.52 12.41 -17.52
C LEU A 12 -1.64 11.53 -18.10
N PRO A 13 -1.61 10.19 -17.87
CA PRO A 13 -2.63 9.24 -18.33
C PRO A 13 -3.93 9.33 -17.52
N LEU A 14 -4.52 10.53 -17.45
CA LEU A 14 -5.75 10.84 -16.73
C LEU A 14 -6.67 11.64 -17.64
N ALA A 15 -7.86 11.12 -17.93
CA ALA A 15 -8.77 11.66 -18.92
C ALA A 15 -9.50 12.93 -18.46
N ASN A 16 -9.76 13.07 -17.17
CA ASN A 16 -10.58 14.16 -16.62
C ASN A 16 -10.17 14.55 -15.18
N VAL A 17 -10.90 15.52 -14.62
CA VAL A 17 -10.64 16.04 -13.27
C VAL A 17 -11.03 15.01 -12.21
N GLU A 18 -12.07 14.22 -12.46
CA GLU A 18 -12.55 13.19 -11.56
C GLU A 18 -11.49 12.09 -11.34
N GLU A 19 -10.84 11.61 -12.39
CA GLU A 19 -9.71 10.68 -12.32
C GLU A 19 -8.51 11.29 -11.61
N PHE A 20 -8.23 12.57 -11.87
CA PHE A 20 -7.16 13.29 -11.18
C PHE A 20 -7.39 13.37 -9.67
N VAL A 21 -8.60 13.73 -9.24
CA VAL A 21 -8.97 13.79 -7.82
C VAL A 21 -9.00 12.38 -7.20
N THR A 22 -9.44 11.38 -7.98
CA THR A 22 -9.46 9.98 -7.54
C THR A 22 -8.05 9.48 -7.25
N LEU A 23 -7.11 9.66 -8.18
CA LEU A 23 -5.73 9.28 -7.97
C LEU A 23 -5.10 10.06 -6.80
N ALA A 24 -5.36 11.37 -6.69
CA ALA A 24 -4.87 12.17 -5.57
C ALA A 24 -5.39 11.64 -4.22
N SER A 25 -6.63 11.13 -4.17
CA SER A 25 -7.18 10.54 -2.95
C SER A 25 -6.53 9.21 -2.56
N ILE A 26 -6.03 8.44 -3.54
CA ILE A 26 -5.26 7.23 -3.30
C ILE A 26 -3.88 7.62 -2.76
N VAL A 27 -3.19 8.55 -3.42
CA VAL A 27 -1.87 9.07 -3.00
C VAL A 27 -1.91 9.68 -1.58
N GLU A 28 -2.98 10.39 -1.24
CA GLU A 28 -3.21 10.93 0.12
C GLU A 28 -3.21 9.84 1.19
N LYS A 29 -3.79 8.68 0.87
CA LYS A 29 -3.91 7.56 1.80
C LYS A 29 -2.68 6.64 1.84
N GLU A 30 -1.87 6.66 0.79
CA GLU A 30 -0.72 5.77 0.64
C GLU A 30 0.50 6.24 1.45
N THR A 31 0.79 7.55 1.47
CA THR A 31 1.96 8.06 2.21
C THR A 31 1.69 9.35 2.97
N GLY A 32 2.11 9.35 4.24
CA GLY A 32 2.19 10.55 5.06
C GLY A 32 3.46 11.37 4.80
N LYS A 33 4.53 10.76 4.25
CA LYS A 33 5.82 11.41 4.04
C LYS A 33 5.75 12.35 2.83
N GLY A 34 6.01 13.65 3.07
CA GLY A 34 6.00 14.70 2.06
C GLY A 34 6.89 14.38 0.87
N ASP A 35 8.13 13.98 1.15
CA ASP A 35 9.20 13.84 0.17
C ASP A 35 9.02 12.63 -0.76
N GLU A 36 8.20 11.64 -0.37
CA GLU A 36 7.94 10.45 -1.18
C GLU A 36 6.67 10.60 -2.03
N ARG A 37 5.80 11.56 -1.72
CA ARG A 37 4.45 11.62 -2.28
C ARG A 37 4.42 11.78 -3.80
N SER A 38 5.31 12.61 -4.36
CA SER A 38 5.43 12.77 -5.82
C SER A 38 5.96 11.51 -6.51
N ARG A 39 6.72 10.67 -5.81
CA ARG A 39 7.26 9.40 -6.32
C ARG A 39 6.22 8.28 -6.23
N VAL A 40 5.43 8.24 -5.16
CA VAL A 40 4.24 7.36 -5.08
C VAL A 40 3.24 7.70 -6.19
N ALA A 41 2.97 8.99 -6.43
CA ALA A 41 2.13 9.41 -7.55
C ALA A 41 2.69 8.93 -8.90
N ALA A 42 4.01 9.02 -9.11
CA ALA A 42 4.68 8.53 -10.31
C ALA A 42 4.45 7.02 -10.53
N VAL A 43 4.58 6.19 -9.49
CA VAL A 43 4.33 4.74 -9.59
C VAL A 43 2.93 4.44 -10.09
N PHE A 44 1.90 5.06 -9.51
CA PHE A 44 0.53 4.82 -9.96
C PHE A 44 0.29 5.30 -11.39
N LEU A 45 0.83 6.45 -11.77
CA LEU A 45 0.71 6.96 -13.15
C LEU A 45 1.43 6.05 -14.16
N ASN A 46 2.63 5.57 -13.81
CA ASN A 46 3.39 4.63 -14.64
C ASN A 46 2.63 3.32 -14.83
N ARG A 47 2.01 2.80 -13.76
CA ARG A 47 1.14 1.62 -13.82
C ARG A 47 -0.06 1.83 -14.73
N LEU A 48 -0.77 2.96 -14.58
CA LEU A 48 -1.89 3.31 -15.47
C LEU A 48 -1.45 3.37 -16.94
N ALA A 49 -0.32 4.02 -17.22
CA ALA A 49 0.22 4.12 -18.58
C ALA A 49 0.57 2.74 -19.18
N LYS A 50 0.95 1.76 -18.35
CA LYS A 50 1.25 0.38 -18.75
C LYS A 50 0.04 -0.57 -18.69
N GLY A 51 -1.13 -0.10 -18.28
CA GLY A 51 -2.31 -0.94 -18.09
C GLY A 51 -2.19 -1.92 -16.92
N MET A 52 -1.27 -1.68 -15.98
CA MET A 52 -1.11 -2.48 -14.77
C MET A 52 -2.17 -2.10 -13.72
N ARG A 53 -2.54 -3.06 -12.87
CA ARG A 53 -3.41 -2.77 -11.73
C ARG A 53 -2.68 -1.94 -10.67
N LEU A 54 -3.42 -1.07 -9.97
CA LEU A 54 -2.82 -0.15 -9.00
C LEU A 54 -2.39 -0.85 -7.71
N GLN A 55 -3.14 -1.89 -7.28
CA GLN A 55 -2.81 -2.72 -6.11
C GLN A 55 -2.53 -1.88 -4.85
N SER A 56 -3.47 -0.99 -4.52
CA SER A 56 -3.36 -0.10 -3.35
C SER A 56 -4.31 -0.54 -2.22
N ASP A 57 -3.76 -0.81 -1.05
CA ASP A 57 -4.48 -1.25 0.15
C ASP A 57 -5.58 -0.29 0.61
N PRO A 58 -5.38 1.05 0.64
CA PRO A 58 -6.45 2.01 0.89
C PRO A 58 -7.72 1.79 0.07
N THR A 59 -7.59 1.28 -1.16
CA THR A 59 -8.74 1.04 -2.05
C THR A 59 -9.54 -0.21 -1.64
N ILE A 60 -8.88 -1.26 -1.14
CA ILE A 60 -9.53 -2.41 -0.49
C ILE A 60 -10.29 -1.92 0.75
N ILE A 61 -9.60 -1.17 1.62
CA ILE A 61 -10.18 -0.69 2.89
C ILE A 61 -11.44 0.13 2.61
N TYR A 62 -11.39 1.05 1.64
CA TYR A 62 -12.56 1.84 1.26
C TYR A 62 -13.68 0.98 0.68
N GLY A 63 -13.35 0.03 -0.21
CA GLY A 63 -14.34 -0.86 -0.80
C GLY A 63 -15.08 -1.75 0.21
N LEU A 64 -14.40 -2.13 1.31
CA LEU A 64 -14.96 -3.01 2.34
C LEU A 64 -15.64 -2.26 3.49
N PHE A 65 -15.09 -1.12 3.90
CA PHE A 65 -15.49 -0.42 5.13
C PHE A 65 -15.93 1.03 4.88
N GLY A 66 -15.83 1.53 3.65
CA GLY A 66 -16.10 2.92 3.29
C GLY A 66 -15.14 3.91 3.93
N GLY A 67 -15.54 5.19 3.94
CA GLY A 67 -14.72 6.29 4.47
C GLY A 67 -14.43 6.22 5.98
N LYS A 68 -15.12 5.36 6.74
CA LYS A 68 -14.83 5.14 8.17
C LYS A 68 -13.54 4.34 8.40
N GLY A 69 -13.10 3.59 7.38
CA GLY A 69 -11.92 2.74 7.45
C GLY A 69 -12.14 1.42 8.20
N LYS A 70 -11.11 0.57 8.19
CA LYS A 70 -11.11 -0.72 8.90
C LYS A 70 -10.87 -0.54 10.40
N PRO A 71 -11.33 -1.48 11.26
CA PRO A 71 -10.89 -1.54 12.66
C PRO A 71 -9.36 -1.56 12.79
N ALA A 72 -8.83 -0.87 13.80
CA ALA A 72 -7.38 -0.70 13.97
C ALA A 72 -6.64 -2.02 14.22
N ASP A 73 -7.29 -2.94 14.92
CA ASP A 73 -6.82 -4.25 15.35
C ASP A 73 -7.05 -5.37 14.31
N ARG A 74 -7.71 -5.07 13.18
CA ARG A 74 -7.97 -6.05 12.12
C ARG A 74 -6.94 -5.93 10.99
N PRO A 75 -6.17 -6.98 10.65
CA PRO A 75 -5.31 -6.97 9.46
C PRO A 75 -6.14 -7.03 8.16
N ILE A 76 -5.50 -6.81 7.03
CA ILE A 76 -6.07 -7.14 5.71
C ILE A 76 -5.82 -8.62 5.46
N TYR A 77 -6.87 -9.37 5.12
CA TYR A 77 -6.76 -10.80 4.82
C TYR A 77 -6.62 -11.05 3.33
N GLN A 78 -6.12 -12.23 2.96
CA GLN A 78 -6.08 -12.65 1.56
C GLN A 78 -7.47 -12.65 0.91
N SER A 79 -8.49 -13.02 1.67
CA SER A 79 -9.89 -12.96 1.21
C SER A 79 -10.38 -11.54 0.94
N ASP A 80 -9.81 -10.52 1.59
CA ASP A 80 -10.10 -9.11 1.31
C ASP A 80 -9.47 -8.69 -0.02
N ILE A 81 -8.22 -9.10 -0.27
CA ILE A 81 -7.48 -8.83 -1.52
C ILE A 81 -8.20 -9.44 -2.73
N GLN A 82 -8.77 -10.64 -2.58
CA GLN A 82 -9.48 -11.33 -3.65
C GLN A 82 -10.94 -10.90 -3.81
N LYS A 83 -11.49 -10.12 -2.86
CA LYS A 83 -12.91 -9.78 -2.86
C LYS A 83 -13.23 -8.79 -3.98
N GLN A 84 -14.18 -9.17 -4.83
CA GLN A 84 -14.64 -8.30 -5.91
C GLN A 84 -15.43 -7.13 -5.34
N THR A 85 -14.91 -5.92 -5.53
CA THR A 85 -15.62 -4.66 -5.30
C THR A 85 -15.24 -3.67 -6.40
N PRO A 86 -16.07 -2.64 -6.69
CA PRO A 86 -15.71 -1.61 -7.65
C PRO A 86 -14.47 -0.79 -7.26
N TYR A 87 -14.00 -0.91 -6.01
CA TYR A 87 -12.85 -0.15 -5.50
C TYR A 87 -11.59 -0.99 -5.38
N ASN A 88 -11.68 -2.32 -5.41
CA ASN A 88 -10.53 -3.17 -5.15
C ASN A 88 -9.58 -3.17 -6.37
N THR A 89 -8.56 -2.33 -6.31
CA THR A 89 -7.54 -2.18 -7.37
C THR A 89 -6.57 -3.34 -7.48
N TYR A 90 -6.73 -4.42 -6.71
CA TYR A 90 -6.09 -5.71 -6.99
C TYR A 90 -6.89 -6.55 -8.00
N VAL A 91 -8.17 -6.25 -8.18
CA VAL A 91 -9.10 -7.00 -9.03
C VAL A 91 -9.48 -6.19 -10.28
N ILE A 92 -9.74 -4.89 -10.12
CA ILE A 92 -10.10 -4.02 -11.24
C ILE A 92 -8.86 -3.47 -11.95
N ASN A 93 -9.02 -3.14 -13.23
CA ASN A 93 -8.02 -2.39 -14.00
C ASN A 93 -8.32 -0.89 -13.90
N GLY A 94 -7.27 -0.07 -13.79
CA GLY A 94 -7.40 1.38 -13.74
C GLY A 94 -7.82 1.93 -12.37
N LEU A 95 -8.49 3.08 -12.38
CA LEU A 95 -8.91 3.81 -11.18
C LEU A 95 -10.26 3.30 -10.65
N PRO A 96 -10.51 3.38 -9.33
CA PRO A 96 -11.85 3.17 -8.77
C PRO A 96 -12.84 4.24 -9.27
N PRO A 97 -14.16 4.02 -9.14
CA PRO A 97 -15.17 4.92 -9.72
C PRO A 97 -15.25 6.30 -9.05
N THR A 98 -14.78 6.42 -7.82
CA THR A 98 -14.78 7.70 -7.07
C THR A 98 -13.53 7.81 -6.19
N PRO A 99 -13.21 9.03 -5.71
CA PRO A 99 -12.21 9.22 -4.67
C PRO A 99 -12.51 8.40 -3.40
N ILE A 100 -11.46 7.93 -2.74
CA ILE A 100 -11.54 7.16 -1.48
C ILE A 100 -11.29 8.01 -0.24
N ALA A 101 -10.95 9.29 -0.43
CA ALA A 101 -10.67 10.28 0.60
C ALA A 101 -10.81 11.70 0.03
N ASN A 102 -10.73 12.71 0.89
CA ASN A 102 -10.62 14.11 0.49
C ASN A 102 -9.12 14.47 0.37
N PRO A 103 -8.54 14.57 -0.85
CA PRO A 103 -7.11 14.83 -0.99
C PRO A 103 -6.73 16.25 -0.60
N GLY A 104 -5.62 16.39 0.12
CA GLY A 104 -5.04 17.68 0.44
C GLY A 104 -4.32 18.32 -0.76
N ARG A 105 -3.90 19.58 -0.58
CA ARG A 105 -3.15 20.33 -1.61
C ARG A 105 -1.88 19.58 -2.05
N ALA A 106 -1.15 19.00 -1.10
CA ALA A 106 0.09 18.28 -1.38
C ALA A 106 -0.12 17.03 -2.24
N ALA A 107 -1.21 16.28 -2.04
CA ALA A 107 -1.53 15.13 -2.88
C ALA A 107 -1.94 15.54 -4.30
N LEU A 108 -2.74 16.60 -4.42
CA LEU A 108 -3.09 17.18 -5.73
C LEU A 108 -1.83 17.65 -6.47
N GLU A 109 -0.90 18.34 -5.79
CA GLU A 109 0.36 18.79 -6.38
C GLU A 109 1.27 17.63 -6.79
N ALA A 110 1.35 16.57 -5.98
CA ALA A 110 2.12 15.37 -6.28
C ALA A 110 1.61 14.65 -7.54
N VAL A 111 0.28 14.58 -7.73
CA VAL A 111 -0.29 14.01 -8.95
C VAL A 111 -0.10 14.95 -10.15
N ALA A 112 -0.21 16.27 -9.95
CA ALA A 112 -0.02 17.23 -11.03
C ALA A 112 1.44 17.28 -11.53
N ASN A 113 2.39 17.11 -10.61
CA ASN A 113 3.83 17.20 -10.84
C ASN A 113 4.54 15.99 -10.20
N PRO A 114 4.35 14.77 -10.74
CA PRO A 114 4.98 13.58 -10.20
C PRO A 114 6.49 13.61 -10.41
N SER A 115 7.20 12.80 -9.63
CA SER A 115 8.63 12.57 -9.87
C SER A 115 8.83 11.92 -11.25
N LYS A 116 9.92 12.29 -11.93
CA LYS A 116 10.28 11.69 -13.22
C LYS A 116 11.08 10.40 -12.96
N THR A 117 10.38 9.27 -12.91
CA THR A 117 10.98 7.95 -12.69
C THR A 117 10.21 6.89 -13.48
N ASP A 118 10.83 5.74 -13.70
CA ASP A 118 10.19 4.55 -14.27
C ASP A 118 9.73 3.56 -13.20
N ASP A 119 9.66 4.00 -11.94
CA ASP A 119 9.30 3.12 -10.83
C ASP A 119 7.89 2.56 -11.05
N LEU A 120 7.75 1.26 -10.77
CA LEU A 120 6.50 0.52 -10.85
C LEU A 120 6.12 -0.10 -9.51
N TYR A 121 7.03 -0.14 -8.56
CA TYR A 121 6.83 -0.83 -7.29
C TYR A 121 7.40 0.01 -6.16
N PHE A 122 6.81 -0.15 -4.98
CA PHE A 122 7.40 0.32 -3.73
C PHE A 122 7.04 -0.64 -2.61
N VAL A 123 7.92 -0.72 -1.62
CA VAL A 123 7.72 -1.53 -0.40
C VAL A 123 8.31 -0.78 0.79
N ALA A 124 7.77 -1.00 1.98
CA ALA A 124 8.25 -0.35 3.19
C ALA A 124 9.75 -0.64 3.44
N ASP A 125 10.48 0.37 3.91
CA ASP A 125 11.92 0.29 4.18
C ASP A 125 12.26 -0.05 5.65
N GLY A 126 11.24 -0.11 6.53
CA GLY A 126 11.40 -0.31 7.98
C GLY A 126 11.71 0.95 8.79
N THR A 127 11.88 2.11 8.15
CA THR A 127 12.04 3.44 8.77
C THR A 127 10.77 4.30 8.69
N GLY A 128 9.68 3.69 8.19
CA GLY A 128 8.41 4.35 7.89
C GLY A 128 8.37 5.02 6.52
N GLY A 129 9.34 4.75 5.64
CA GLY A 129 9.38 5.19 4.24
C GLY A 129 9.32 4.00 3.29
N HIS A 130 9.71 4.24 2.05
CA HIS A 130 9.62 3.23 0.99
C HIS A 130 10.90 3.11 0.17
N VAL A 131 11.21 1.87 -0.20
CA VAL A 131 12.15 1.56 -1.28
C VAL A 131 11.34 1.38 -2.56
N PHE A 132 11.75 2.06 -3.62
CA PHE A 132 11.09 2.04 -4.93
C PHE A 132 11.90 1.19 -5.91
N ALA A 133 11.21 0.56 -6.86
CA ALA A 133 11.83 -0.29 -7.88
C ALA A 133 11.12 -0.12 -9.24
N ALA A 134 11.90 -0.21 -10.32
CA ALA A 134 11.39 -0.17 -11.68
C ALA A 134 11.01 -1.57 -12.20
N THR A 135 11.57 -2.62 -11.59
CA THR A 135 11.35 -4.02 -12.00
C THR A 135 10.79 -4.87 -10.87
N LEU A 136 10.13 -5.98 -11.24
CA LEU A 136 9.60 -6.94 -10.28
C LEU A 136 10.71 -7.66 -9.51
N ASP A 137 11.83 -7.98 -10.15
CA ASP A 137 12.95 -8.67 -9.51
C ASP A 137 13.56 -7.81 -8.39
N GLU A 138 13.81 -6.53 -8.67
CA GLU A 138 14.26 -5.56 -7.66
C GLU A 138 13.24 -5.42 -6.53
N HIS A 139 11.94 -5.38 -6.87
CA HIS A 139 10.89 -5.31 -5.86
C HIS A 139 10.90 -6.55 -4.94
N ASN A 140 11.03 -7.75 -5.50
CA ASN A 140 11.07 -9.00 -4.75
C ASN A 140 12.28 -9.07 -3.82
N GLU A 141 13.45 -8.58 -4.27
CA GLU A 141 14.62 -8.44 -3.39
C GLU A 141 14.36 -7.48 -2.22
N ASN A 142 13.72 -6.34 -2.49
CA ASN A 142 13.38 -5.36 -1.47
C ASN A 142 12.36 -5.92 -0.46
N VAL A 143 11.36 -6.68 -0.92
CA VAL A 143 10.39 -7.39 -0.08
C VAL A 143 11.11 -8.40 0.83
N ALA A 144 12.03 -9.19 0.28
CA ALA A 144 12.81 -10.15 1.06
C ALA A 144 13.63 -9.46 2.16
N ARG A 145 14.28 -8.32 1.85
CA ARG A 145 15.01 -7.50 2.83
C ARG A 145 14.08 -6.97 3.92
N TYR A 146 12.92 -6.43 3.54
CA TYR A 146 11.94 -5.92 4.50
C TYR A 146 11.41 -7.01 5.44
N ARG A 147 11.07 -8.20 4.92
CA ARG A 147 10.63 -9.35 5.73
C ARG A 147 11.70 -9.81 6.71
N ALA A 148 12.96 -9.84 6.28
CA ALA A 148 14.08 -10.17 7.17
C ALA A 148 14.24 -9.15 8.31
N LEU A 149 14.06 -7.86 8.03
CA LEU A 149 14.07 -6.80 9.05
C LEU A 149 12.92 -6.96 10.05
N GLN A 150 11.70 -7.23 9.57
CA GLN A 150 10.55 -7.46 10.45
C GLN A 150 10.76 -8.64 11.39
N LYS A 151 11.28 -9.77 10.88
CA LYS A 151 11.60 -10.95 11.70
C LYS A 151 12.60 -10.62 12.80
N LYS A 152 13.67 -9.90 12.45
CA LYS A 152 14.68 -9.48 13.43
C LYS A 152 14.09 -8.57 14.52
N GLN A 153 13.26 -7.61 14.13
CA GLN A 153 12.58 -6.73 15.10
C GLN A 153 11.65 -7.51 16.03
N ALA A 154 10.88 -8.46 15.50
CA ALA A 154 10.03 -9.32 16.33
C ALA A 154 10.85 -10.18 17.31
N ASP A 155 11.97 -10.75 16.86
CA ASP A 155 12.89 -11.51 17.71
C ASP A 155 13.50 -10.64 18.81
N ASP A 156 13.89 -9.40 18.48
CA ASP A 156 14.49 -8.46 19.43
C ASP A 156 13.45 -7.98 20.48
N VAL A 157 12.20 -7.71 20.06
CA VAL A 157 11.09 -7.41 20.98
C VAL A 157 10.79 -8.60 21.89
N ALA A 158 10.77 -9.83 21.36
CA ALA A 158 10.56 -11.03 22.15
C ALA A 158 11.68 -11.28 23.17
N LYS A 159 12.94 -10.98 22.82
CA LYS A 159 14.08 -11.05 23.75
C LYS A 159 14.00 -9.98 24.83
N ALA A 160 13.65 -8.74 24.46
CA ALA A 160 13.48 -7.65 25.42
C ALA A 160 12.39 -7.98 26.44
N ALA A 161 11.24 -8.51 26.00
CA ALA A 161 10.14 -8.91 26.87
C ALA A 161 10.51 -10.04 27.85
N LYS A 162 11.35 -11.00 27.43
CA LYS A 162 11.87 -12.08 28.30
C LYS A 162 12.86 -11.58 29.34
N THR A 163 13.60 -10.51 29.05
CA THR A 163 14.62 -9.96 29.96
C THR A 163 13.99 -9.10 31.07
N THR A 164 12.80 -8.53 30.82
CA THR A 164 12.06 -7.72 31.81
C THR A 164 11.08 -8.51 32.69
N GLY A 165 10.85 -9.81 32.42
CA GLY A 165 9.86 -10.65 33.11
C GLY A 165 10.38 -11.52 34.27
N GLY A 166 11.64 -11.35 34.70
CA GLY A 166 12.23 -12.09 35.82
C GLY A 166 12.02 -11.39 37.17
N GLY A 167 10.79 -11.38 37.69
CA GLY A 167 10.45 -10.81 39.00
C GLY A 167 9.08 -11.26 39.50
N ASP A 168 9.11 -12.34 40.28
CA ASP A 168 8.08 -13.02 41.07
C ASP A 168 6.82 -13.63 40.40
N SER A 169 6.67 -14.91 40.74
CA SER A 169 5.62 -15.86 40.35
C SER A 169 4.41 -15.78 41.27
N ASP A 170 3.21 -15.82 40.72
CA ASP A 170 2.15 -16.68 41.24
C ASP A 170 1.16 -17.09 40.15
N ALA A 171 0.76 -18.36 40.20
CA ALA A 171 0.17 -19.12 39.12
C ALA A 171 -1.37 -19.06 39.09
N VAL A 172 -1.94 -18.87 37.89
CA VAL A 172 -3.22 -19.48 37.44
C VAL A 172 -3.16 -19.73 35.93
N LYS A 173 -3.57 -20.93 35.48
CA LYS A 173 -3.64 -21.44 34.08
C LYS A 173 -5.01 -22.13 33.90
N PRO A 174 -5.54 -22.44 32.68
CA PRO A 174 -5.60 -21.74 31.38
C PRO A 174 -7.04 -21.47 30.88
N ALA A 175 -7.19 -20.70 29.80
CA ALA A 175 -8.17 -21.03 28.74
C ALA A 175 -7.61 -20.66 27.36
N ASP A 176 -7.88 -21.55 26.40
CA ASP A 176 -7.26 -21.68 25.07
C ASP A 176 -7.46 -20.50 24.11
N GLY A 177 -6.45 -20.28 23.27
CA GLY A 177 -6.49 -19.44 22.08
C GLY A 177 -5.16 -19.55 21.33
N GLY A 178 -5.05 -20.52 20.42
CA GLY A 178 -3.85 -20.76 19.63
C GLY A 178 -3.44 -19.57 18.76
N PRO A 179 -2.14 -19.40 18.44
CA PRO A 179 -1.67 -18.26 17.68
C PRO A 179 -2.08 -18.36 16.20
N ALA A 180 -2.64 -17.26 15.68
CA ALA A 180 -2.93 -17.08 14.27
C ALA A 180 -1.61 -16.96 13.50
N ASP A 181 -1.41 -17.93 12.61
CA ASP A 181 -0.37 -17.99 11.60
C ASP A 181 -0.53 -16.81 10.63
N SER A 182 0.40 -15.85 10.66
CA SER A 182 0.52 -14.78 9.67
C SER A 182 1.64 -15.13 8.70
N GLY A 183 1.44 -16.21 7.95
CA GLY A 183 2.22 -16.50 6.74
C GLY A 183 1.72 -15.65 5.56
N PRO A 184 2.60 -15.10 4.71
CA PRO A 184 2.18 -14.45 3.47
C PRO A 184 1.68 -15.51 2.50
N ALA A 185 0.50 -15.26 1.93
CA ALA A 185 -0.08 -16.09 0.89
C ALA A 185 0.69 -15.90 -0.42
N ASP A 186 1.48 -16.91 -0.79
CA ASP A 186 1.97 -17.10 -2.15
C ASP A 186 0.77 -17.38 -3.07
N GLY A 187 0.28 -16.34 -3.74
CA GLY A 187 -0.76 -16.42 -4.76
C GLY A 187 -0.15 -16.28 -6.15
N ALA A 188 0.60 -17.29 -6.58
CA ALA A 188 0.95 -17.44 -7.99
C ALA A 188 -0.27 -17.97 -8.75
N ASP A 189 -0.94 -17.11 -9.52
CA ASP A 189 -1.82 -17.52 -10.61
C ASP A 189 -1.25 -17.00 -11.93
N ASP A 190 -0.86 -17.98 -12.74
CA ASP A 190 -0.34 -17.93 -14.09
C ASP A 190 -1.48 -17.65 -15.08
N SER A 191 -1.79 -16.37 -15.26
CA SER A 191 -2.53 -15.90 -16.44
C SER A 191 -2.00 -14.55 -16.90
N GLY A 192 -0.83 -14.60 -17.54
CA GLY A 192 -0.31 -13.59 -18.48
C GLY A 192 -0.61 -12.11 -18.18
N GLY A 193 0.31 -11.45 -17.46
CA GLY A 193 0.58 -10.02 -17.64
C GLY A 193 0.79 -9.16 -16.40
N ASP A 194 0.38 -9.59 -15.20
CA ASP A 194 0.46 -8.75 -14.00
C ASP A 194 0.84 -9.62 -12.79
N ALA A 195 2.14 -9.85 -12.61
CA ALA A 195 2.65 -10.45 -11.39
C ALA A 195 2.36 -9.48 -10.25
N GLY A 196 1.39 -9.84 -9.42
CA GLY A 196 0.88 -8.98 -8.35
C GLY A 196 1.99 -8.52 -7.43
N ALA A 197 2.13 -7.20 -7.26
CA ALA A 197 2.94 -6.61 -6.22
C ALA A 197 2.23 -6.79 -4.88
N ALA A 198 2.45 -7.92 -4.23
CA ALA A 198 2.07 -8.09 -2.84
C ALA A 198 3.10 -7.36 -1.96
N GLN A 199 2.60 -6.53 -1.05
CA GLN A 199 3.37 -5.84 0.00
C GLN A 199 4.09 -6.83 0.94
#